data_AF-A0A9R1BID0-F1
#
_entry.id   AF-A0A9R1BID0-F1
#
_cell.length_a   1.000
_cell.length_b   1.000
_cell.length_c   1.000
_cell.angle_alpha   90.00
_cell.angle_beta   90.00
_cell.angle_gamma   90.00
#
_symmetry.space_group_name_H-M   'P 1'
#
loop_
_entity.id
_entity.type
_entity.pdbx_description
1 polymer ?
#
loop_
_entity_poly.entity_id
_entity_poly.type
_entity_poly.pdbx_seq_one_letter_code
_entity_poly.pdbx_strand_id
1 'polypeptide(L)'
;MSYNSLSGRIPSGHQLDTLSADNPALMYIGNNGLCGPPLQKNCSGNGTVVHPGSSNREFESLTFYFGLVLGLVAGLWSVFCTFLFKKTWRIAYFQLFDELCDRIYVYVVVKWASFTRKTDEE
;
A
#
# COMPACT_ATOMS: atom_id res chain seq x y z
N MET A 1 16.27 24.67 -11.59
CA MET A 1 14.98 25.39 -11.50
C MET A 1 13.84 24.38 -11.40
N SER A 2 13.92 23.45 -10.44
CA SER A 2 12.96 22.36 -10.28
C SER A 2 11.83 22.76 -9.33
N TYR A 3 10.66 22.14 -9.44
CA TYR A 3 9.52 22.30 -8.52
C TYR A 3 9.06 23.74 -8.25
N ASN A 4 9.00 24.59 -9.27
CA ASN A 4 8.57 26.00 -9.13
C ASN A 4 7.27 26.31 -9.89
N SER A 5 6.52 25.29 -10.35
CA SER A 5 5.28 25.44 -11.13
C SER A 5 5.43 26.38 -12.35
N LEU A 6 6.61 26.40 -12.96
CA LEU A 6 6.88 27.24 -14.12
C LEU A 6 6.12 26.75 -15.36
N SER A 7 5.73 27.70 -16.22
CA SER A 7 4.97 27.44 -17.44
C SER A 7 5.51 28.22 -18.63
N GLY A 8 5.35 27.66 -19.84
CA GLY A 8 5.80 28.30 -21.08
C GLY A 8 6.99 27.61 -21.74
N ARG A 9 7.53 28.23 -22.80
CA ARG A 9 8.66 27.68 -23.54
C ARG A 9 9.97 27.94 -22.79
N ILE A 10 10.81 26.92 -22.64
CA ILE A 10 12.15 27.06 -22.08
C ILE A 10 12.98 27.96 -23.01
N PRO A 11 13.62 29.03 -22.50
CA PRO A 11 14.48 29.88 -23.32
C PRO A 11 15.68 29.07 -23.82
N SER A 12 15.92 29.11 -25.14
CA SER A 12 17.06 28.44 -25.75
C SER A 12 18.25 29.41 -25.74
N GLY A 13 19.27 29.10 -24.92
CA GLY A 13 20.48 29.90 -24.81
C GLY A 13 21.57 29.15 -24.05
N HIS A 14 22.82 29.44 -24.39
CA HIS A 14 24.03 28.75 -23.91
C HIS A 14 24.40 29.08 -22.44
N GLN A 15 23.61 29.92 -21.77
CA GLN A 15 23.90 30.42 -20.42
C GLN A 15 23.75 29.36 -19.33
N LEU A 16 22.96 28.30 -19.59
CA LEU A 16 22.63 27.27 -18.60
C LEU A 16 23.26 25.90 -18.92
N ASP A 17 23.98 25.78 -20.03
CA ASP A 17 24.60 24.52 -20.47
C ASP A 17 25.68 24.03 -19.48
N THR A 18 26.35 24.95 -18.78
CA THR A 18 27.37 24.59 -17.77
C THR A 18 26.77 24.05 -16.48
N LEU A 19 25.52 24.41 -16.15
CA LEU A 19 24.87 24.04 -14.88
C LEU A 19 24.22 22.65 -14.92
N SER A 20 24.06 22.06 -16.10
CA SER A 20 23.34 20.78 -16.26
C SER A 20 23.91 19.92 -17.39
N ALA A 21 25.24 19.78 -17.39
CA ALA A 21 25.99 19.02 -18.39
C ALA A 21 25.58 17.53 -18.46
N ASP A 22 25.20 16.93 -17.33
CA ASP A 22 24.90 15.48 -17.28
C ASP A 22 23.44 15.16 -17.57
N ASN A 23 22.49 15.99 -17.11
CA ASN A 23 21.05 15.73 -17.23
C ASN A 23 20.22 17.03 -17.27
N PRO A 24 20.13 17.70 -18.43
CA PRO A 24 19.48 19.01 -18.55
C PRO A 24 17.96 18.97 -18.29
N ALA A 25 17.31 17.82 -18.44
CA ALA A 25 15.90 17.63 -18.10
C ALA A 25 15.62 17.63 -16.58
N LEU A 26 16.56 17.16 -15.75
CA LEU A 26 16.38 17.10 -14.29
C LEU A 26 16.33 18.49 -13.65
N MET A 27 16.98 19.49 -14.25
CA MET A 27 16.93 20.87 -13.76
C MET A 27 15.51 21.46 -13.78
N TYR A 28 14.63 20.91 -14.62
CA TYR A 28 13.25 21.36 -14.80
C TYR A 28 12.21 20.39 -14.23
N ILE A 29 12.63 19.35 -13.51
CA ILE A 29 11.72 18.38 -12.89
C ILE A 29 10.68 19.08 -12.00
N GLY A 30 9.42 18.62 -12.04
CA GLY A 30 8.32 19.21 -11.28
C GLY A 30 7.71 20.49 -11.86
N ASN A 31 8.11 20.95 -13.05
CA ASN A 31 7.49 22.09 -13.75
C ASN A 31 6.68 21.62 -14.95
N ASN A 32 5.45 21.13 -14.70
CA ASN A 32 4.63 20.46 -15.71
C ASN A 32 4.15 21.40 -16.84
N GLY A 33 4.20 22.71 -16.63
CA GLY A 33 3.81 23.73 -17.61
C GLY A 33 4.90 24.09 -18.62
N LEU A 34 6.15 23.66 -18.41
CA LEU A 34 7.24 23.92 -19.34
C LEU A 34 7.14 23.05 -20.60
N CYS A 35 7.67 23.54 -21.72
CA CYS A 35 7.81 22.81 -22.98
C CYS A 35 9.04 23.31 -23.77
N GLY A 36 9.52 22.50 -24.72
CA GLY A 36 10.70 22.75 -25.53
C GLY A 36 11.96 22.04 -25.02
N PRO A 37 13.02 21.94 -25.85
CA PRO A 37 14.30 21.35 -25.45
C PRO A 37 14.85 22.00 -24.17
N PRO A 38 15.46 21.24 -23.23
CA PRO A 38 15.84 19.83 -23.29
C PRO A 38 14.71 18.83 -22.95
N LEU A 39 13.50 19.31 -22.66
CA LEU A 39 12.35 18.43 -22.38
C LEU A 39 11.79 17.86 -23.69
N GLN A 40 11.33 16.60 -23.66
CA GLN A 40 10.67 15.96 -24.82
C GLN A 40 9.27 16.52 -25.13
N LYS A 41 8.76 17.44 -24.31
CA LYS A 41 7.43 18.03 -24.48
C LYS A 41 7.47 19.17 -25.49
N ASN A 42 6.94 18.95 -26.70
CA ASN A 42 6.90 19.96 -27.74
C ASN A 42 5.85 21.05 -27.46
N CYS A 43 6.23 22.33 -27.67
CA CYS A 43 5.29 23.45 -27.64
C CYS A 43 4.55 23.56 -28.99
N SER A 44 3.62 22.64 -29.27
CA SER A 44 2.75 22.78 -30.44
C SER A 44 1.65 23.81 -30.16
N GLY A 45 1.48 24.79 -31.05
CA GLY A 45 0.39 25.75 -30.96
C GLY A 45 -0.94 25.05 -31.21
N ASN A 46 -1.90 25.27 -30.30
CA ASN A 46 -3.25 24.72 -30.24
C ASN A 46 -3.39 23.23 -29.92
N GLY A 47 -4.24 22.96 -28.92
CA GLY A 47 -4.81 21.64 -28.65
C GLY A 47 -4.15 20.95 -27.47
N THR A 48 -4.71 21.20 -26.27
CA THR A 48 -4.70 20.30 -25.11
C THR A 48 -3.39 19.56 -24.85
N VAL A 49 -2.59 20.08 -23.92
CA VAL A 49 -1.61 19.27 -23.20
C VAL A 49 -2.38 18.10 -22.59
N VAL A 50 -2.35 16.95 -23.25
CA VAL A 50 -2.73 15.68 -22.63
C VAL A 50 -1.83 15.58 -21.41
N HIS A 51 -2.40 15.78 -20.22
CA HIS A 51 -1.74 15.46 -18.97
C HIS A 51 -1.64 13.92 -18.92
N PRO A 52 -0.44 13.31 -19.03
CA PRO A 52 -0.28 11.94 -18.55
C PRO A 52 -0.06 11.94 -17.03
N GLY A 53 -0.24 13.09 -16.35
CA GLY A 53 0.25 13.34 -15.00
C GLY A 53 -0.78 13.37 -13.88
N SER A 54 -2.08 13.18 -14.16
CA SER A 54 -3.07 13.10 -13.06
C SER A 54 -3.20 11.68 -12.49
N SER A 55 -3.04 10.63 -13.30
CA SER A 55 -3.20 9.25 -12.81
C SER A 55 -1.99 8.75 -12.01
N ASN A 56 -0.78 9.22 -12.31
CA ASN A 56 0.43 8.70 -11.68
C ASN A 56 0.55 9.06 -10.18
N ARG A 57 0.07 10.25 -9.76
CA ARG A 57 0.12 10.65 -8.36
C ARG A 57 -0.87 9.89 -7.47
N GLU A 58 -2.03 9.54 -8.01
CA GLU A 58 -3.01 8.72 -7.31
C GLU A 58 -2.58 7.25 -7.25
N PHE A 59 -1.98 6.74 -8.33
CA PHE A 59 -1.48 5.36 -8.39
C PHE A 59 -0.29 5.12 -7.46
N GLU A 60 0.61 6.09 -7.30
CA GLU A 60 1.72 6.00 -6.34
C GLU A 60 1.22 5.96 -4.90
N SER A 61 0.22 6.79 -4.56
CA SER A 61 -0.37 6.79 -3.21
C SER A 61 -1.09 5.48 -2.91
N LEU A 62 -1.84 4.93 -3.87
CA LEU A 62 -2.49 3.63 -3.74
C LEU A 62 -1.46 2.50 -3.60
N THR A 63 -0.42 2.49 -4.43
CA THR A 63 0.64 1.46 -4.36
C THR A 63 1.38 1.50 -3.02
N PHE A 64 1.65 2.70 -2.50
CA PHE A 64 2.23 2.89 -1.18
C PHE A 64 1.31 2.36 -0.07
N TYR A 65 0.01 2.65 -0.14
CA TYR A 65 -0.97 2.15 0.82
C TYR A 65 -1.10 0.62 0.78
N PHE A 66 -1.16 0.04 -0.42
CA PHE A 66 -1.16 -1.42 -0.60
C PHE A 66 0.12 -2.06 -0.06
N GLY A 67 1.29 -1.46 -0.28
CA GLY A 67 2.55 -1.91 0.29
C GLY A 67 2.55 -1.88 1.82
N LEU A 68 1.97 -0.83 2.42
CA LEU A 68 1.86 -0.69 3.87
C LEU A 68 0.93 -1.75 4.45
N VAL A 69 -0.27 -1.94 3.88
CA VAL A 69 -1.23 -2.94 4.34
C VAL A 69 -0.66 -4.35 4.18
N LEU A 70 -0.08 -4.67 3.01
CA LEU A 70 0.51 -5.97 2.75
C LEU A 70 1.70 -6.25 3.69
N GLY A 71 2.54 -5.24 3.93
CA GLY A 71 3.65 -5.32 4.86
C GLY A 71 3.21 -5.57 6.30
N LEU A 72 2.15 -4.91 6.76
CA LEU A 72 1.57 -5.17 8.08
C LEU A 72 1.01 -6.59 8.20
N VAL A 73 0.23 -7.04 7.21
CA VAL A 73 -0.33 -8.40 7.21
C VAL A 73 0.78 -9.45 7.19
N ALA A 74 1.79 -9.30 6.33
CA ALA A 74 2.92 -10.22 6.25
C ALA A 74 3.77 -10.20 7.53
N GLY A 75 4.00 -9.03 8.12
CA GLY A 75 4.73 -8.87 9.37
C GLY A 75 4.02 -9.53 10.55
N LEU A 76 2.73 -9.25 10.72
CA LEU A 76 1.90 -9.89 11.75
C LEU A 76 1.85 -11.40 11.57
N TRP A 77 1.68 -11.87 10.33
CA TRP A 77 1.68 -13.28 9.99
C TRP A 77 3.02 -13.95 10.35
N SER A 78 4.14 -13.29 10.05
CA SER A 78 5.49 -13.80 10.39
C SER A 78 5.68 -13.93 11.91
N VAL A 79 5.30 -12.91 12.69
CA VAL A 79 5.37 -12.96 14.16
C VAL A 79 4.45 -14.06 14.72
N PHE A 80 3.24 -14.19 14.17
CA PHE A 80 2.31 -15.24 14.55
C PHE A 80 2.86 -16.64 14.25
N CYS A 81 3.39 -16.86 13.03
CA CYS A 81 4.01 -18.12 12.65
C CYS A 81 5.21 -18.45 13.54
N THR A 82 6.13 -17.51 13.77
CA THR A 82 7.30 -17.75 14.63
C THR A 82 6.91 -18.11 16.06
N PHE A 83 5.87 -17.47 16.60
CA PHE A 83 5.30 -17.82 17.90
C PHE A 83 4.73 -19.24 17.93
N LEU A 84 3.99 -19.64 16.88
CA LEU A 84 3.50 -21.01 16.71
C LEU A 84 4.63 -22.04 16.47
N PHE A 85 5.75 -21.65 15.88
CA PHE A 85 6.89 -22.56 15.64
C PHE A 85 7.72 -22.81 16.91
N LYS A 86 7.67 -21.94 17.93
CA LYS A 86 8.25 -22.28 19.23
C LYS A 86 7.52 -23.49 19.82
N LYS A 87 8.17 -24.65 19.72
CA LYS A 87 7.63 -25.98 20.05
C LYS A 87 6.92 -26.02 21.42
N THR A 88 7.44 -25.30 22.41
CA THR A 88 6.86 -25.18 23.76
C THR A 88 5.54 -24.39 23.77
N TRP A 89 5.48 -23.27 23.03
CA TRP A 89 4.27 -22.44 22.92
C TRP A 89 3.19 -23.11 22.10
N ARG A 90 3.57 -23.84 21.05
CA ARG A 90 2.63 -24.62 20.24
C ARG A 90 1.88 -25.65 21.09
N ILE A 91 2.61 -26.40 21.92
CA ILE A 91 2.02 -27.43 22.78
C ILE A 91 1.09 -26.79 23.80
N ALA A 92 1.52 -25.71 24.46
CA ALA A 92 0.68 -24.98 25.41
C ALA A 92 -0.59 -24.40 24.76
N TYR A 93 -0.47 -23.85 23.54
CA TYR A 93 -1.61 -23.34 22.77
C TYR A 93 -2.59 -24.44 22.41
N PHE A 94 -2.12 -25.57 21.88
CA PHE A 94 -2.99 -26.69 21.55
C PHE A 94 -3.68 -27.26 22.80
N GLN A 95 -2.97 -27.37 23.93
CA GLN A 95 -3.57 -27.81 25.19
C GLN A 95 -4.67 -26.86 25.68
N LEU A 96 -4.45 -25.55 25.60
CA LEU A 96 -5.44 -24.55 25.98
C LEU A 96 -6.67 -24.59 25.06
N PHE A 97 -6.44 -24.79 23.76
CA PHE A 97 -7.52 -24.94 22.79
C PHE A 97 -8.33 -26.22 23.03
N ASP A 98 -7.66 -27.33 23.35
CA ASP A 98 -8.29 -28.61 23.68
C ASP A 98 -9.16 -28.47 24.93
N GLU A 99 -8.65 -27.80 25.98
CA GLU A 99 -9.40 -27.52 27.21
C GLU A 99 -10.63 -26.62 26.96
N LEU A 100 -10.49 -25.61 26.09
CA LEU A 100 -11.62 -24.76 25.67
C LEU A 100 -12.67 -25.57 24.88
N CYS A 101 -12.23 -26.37 23.91
CA CYS A 101 -13.11 -27.22 23.12
C CYS A 101 -13.87 -28.21 23.99
N ASP A 102 -13.20 -28.87 24.94
CA ASP A 102 -13.83 -29.80 25.86
C ASP A 102 -14.87 -29.10 26.76
N ARG A 103 -14.53 -27.92 27.31
CA ARG A 103 -15.48 -27.10 28.06
C ARG A 103 -16.70 -26.68 27.23
N ILE A 104 -16.49 -26.26 25.99
CA ILE A 104 -17.58 -25.89 25.07
C ILE A 104 -18.42 -27.11 24.75
N TYR A 105 -17.79 -28.25 24.45
CA TYR A 105 -18.47 -29.49 24.13
C TYR A 105 -19.34 -29.96 25.30
N VAL A 106 -18.79 -30.01 26.52
CA VAL A 106 -19.55 -30.36 27.73
C VAL A 106 -20.68 -29.37 27.97
N TYR A 107 -20.43 -28.06 27.82
CA TYR A 107 -21.48 -27.05 27.96
C TYR A 107 -22.61 -27.23 26.95
N VAL A 108 -22.26 -27.48 25.68
CA VAL A 108 -23.22 -27.76 24.60
C VAL A 108 -24.00 -29.03 24.93
N VAL A 109 -23.35 -30.13 25.29
CA VAL A 109 -24.01 -31.40 25.63
C VAL A 109 -24.95 -31.25 26.82
N VAL A 110 -24.51 -30.61 27.91
CA VAL A 110 -25.34 -30.38 29.10
C VAL A 110 -26.53 -29.48 28.77
N LYS A 111 -26.31 -28.41 27.99
CA LYS A 111 -27.39 -27.53 27.55
C LYS A 111 -28.38 -28.26 26.66
N TRP A 112 -27.90 -29.04 25.70
CA TRP A 112 -28.73 -29.87 24.82
C TRP A 112 -29.55 -30.87 25.62
N ALA A 113 -28.93 -31.62 26.53
CA ALA A 113 -29.61 -32.59 27.40
C ALA A 113 -30.66 -31.91 28.31
N SER A 114 -30.36 -30.71 28.84
CA SER A 114 -31.32 -29.94 29.63
C SER A 114 -32.49 -29.40 28.81
N PHE A 115 -32.28 -29.16 27.51
CA PHE A 115 -33.31 -28.68 26.60
C PHE A 115 -34.22 -29.83 26.19
N THR A 116 -33.66 -30.97 25.76
CA THR A 116 -34.45 -32.17 25.40
C THR A 116 -35.30 -32.64 26.57
N ARG A 117 -34.74 -32.66 27.79
CA ARG A 117 -35.51 -33.08 28.99
C ARG A 117 -36.67 -32.14 29.33
N LYS A 118 -36.61 -30.86 28.92
CA LYS A 118 -37.73 -29.92 29.08
C LYS A 118 -38.81 -30.13 28.02
N THR A 119 -38.43 -30.59 26.83
CA THR A 119 -39.38 -30.88 25.74
C THR A 119 -40.12 -32.20 25.95
N ASP A 120 -39.53 -33.14 26.70
CA ASP A 120 -40.16 -34.43 27.06
C ASP A 120 -41.16 -34.32 28.24
N GLU A 121 -41.19 -33.18 28.95
CA GLU A 121 -42.07 -32.91 30.11
C GLU A 121 -43.33 -32.09 29.75
N GLU A 122 -43.55 -31.73 28.47
CA GLU A 122 -44.74 -31.04 27.93
C GLU A 122 -45.60 -31.99 27.08
#